data_AF-A0A0J7IYY7-F1
#
_entry.id   AF-A0A0J7IYY7-F1
#
_cell.length_a   1.000
_cell.length_b   1.000
_cell.length_c   1.000
_cell.angle_alpha   90.00
_cell.angle_beta   90.00
_cell.angle_gamma   90.00
#
_symmetry.space_group_name_H-M   'P 1'
#
loop_
_entity.id
_entity.type
_entity.pdbx_description
1 polymer ?
#
loop_
_entity_poly.entity_id
_entity_poly.type
_entity_poly.pdbx_seq_one_letter_code
_entity_poly.pdbx_strand_id
1 'polypeptide(L)'
;MFYLFFLIFILLVLALFFSVFKAGKFGIIAKVFRVAVLVISVAVFAIYFVSRSLDSFGENAMPLKVVNKLPIPLDFYVIKQNDSTQNSAKFVTIHLGSIRSNFFRTEHLDMKNADQYWITGFMGKKNLVYFSQHSVPDKKISQFVEVKNYINQSVKLSEIAKNQISEAQLEASKISVWVTLDLLLIFLNLGVFFRNKP
;
A
#
# COMPACT_ATOMS: atom_id res chain seq x y z
N MET A 1 11.80 1.60 1.05
CA MET A 1 11.20 0.28 1.38
C MET A 1 11.63 -0.82 0.40
N PHE A 2 11.67 -0.55 -0.92
CA PHE A 2 12.16 -1.52 -1.91
C PHE A 2 13.50 -2.20 -1.52
N TYR A 3 14.53 -1.43 -1.22
CA TYR A 3 15.86 -1.96 -0.87
C TYR A 3 15.85 -2.84 0.39
N LEU A 4 14.95 -2.59 1.33
CA LEU A 4 14.83 -3.35 2.56
C LEU A 4 14.26 -4.75 2.29
N PHE A 5 13.17 -4.85 1.53
CA PHE A 5 12.62 -6.15 1.11
C PHE A 5 13.60 -6.91 0.22
N PHE A 6 14.27 -6.22 -0.72
CA PHE A 6 15.30 -6.83 -1.54
C PHE A 6 16.49 -7.39 -0.73
N LEU A 7 16.92 -6.70 0.34
CA LEU A 7 17.97 -7.20 1.22
C LEU A 7 17.51 -8.43 2.02
N ILE A 8 16.28 -8.41 2.54
CA ILE A 8 15.66 -9.54 3.24
C ILE A 8 15.57 -10.76 2.32
N PHE A 9 15.18 -10.56 1.06
CA PHE A 9 15.17 -11.59 0.03
C PHE A 9 16.52 -12.29 -0.09
N ILE A 10 17.60 -11.52 -0.28
CA ILE A 10 18.96 -12.09 -0.41
C ILE A 10 19.34 -12.88 0.84
N LEU A 11 19.08 -12.33 2.03
CA LEU A 11 19.38 -13.01 3.29
C LEU A 11 18.59 -14.31 3.46
N LEU A 12 17.32 -14.34 3.06
CA LEU A 12 16.46 -15.52 3.11
C LEU A 12 16.89 -16.61 2.10
N VAL A 13 17.36 -16.21 0.92
CA VAL A 13 17.95 -17.13 -0.07
C VAL A 13 19.24 -17.74 0.47
N LEU A 14 20.13 -16.92 1.06
CA LEU A 14 21.36 -17.42 1.70
C LEU A 14 21.05 -18.33 2.88
N ALA A 15 20.05 -17.99 3.70
CA ALA A 15 19.58 -18.83 4.80
C ALA A 15 19.06 -20.19 4.27
N LEU A 16 18.36 -20.20 3.14
CA LEU A 16 17.91 -21.44 2.52
C LEU A 16 19.09 -22.27 1.99
N PHE A 17 20.06 -21.63 1.33
CA PHE A 17 21.29 -22.31 0.86
C PHE A 17 22.07 -22.95 2.01
N PHE A 18 22.20 -22.24 3.14
CA PHE A 18 22.86 -22.77 4.33
C PHE A 18 22.13 -23.95 4.98
N SER A 19 20.89 -24.27 4.58
CA SER A 19 20.17 -25.45 5.05
C SER A 19 20.81 -26.79 4.64
N VAL A 20 21.67 -26.78 3.62
CA VAL A 20 22.33 -27.98 3.08
C VAL A 20 23.47 -28.46 3.99
N PHE A 21 24.12 -27.56 4.74
CA PHE A 21 25.26 -27.89 5.60
C PHE A 21 24.78 -28.47 6.94
N LYS A 22 24.78 -29.80 7.06
CA LYS A 22 24.26 -30.52 8.24
C LYS A 22 25.31 -30.96 9.27
N ALA A 23 26.60 -30.94 8.96
CA ALA A 23 27.65 -31.54 9.81
C ALA A 23 28.81 -30.58 10.14
N GLY A 24 29.34 -30.68 11.36
CA GLY A 24 30.52 -29.95 11.83
C GLY A 24 30.25 -28.57 12.46
N LYS A 25 31.32 -27.85 12.85
CA LYS A 25 31.26 -26.50 13.44
C LYS A 25 30.54 -25.50 12.52
N PHE A 26 30.69 -25.66 11.20
CA PHE A 26 30.00 -24.85 10.19
C PHE A 26 28.47 -25.07 10.17
N GLY A 27 27.99 -26.28 10.51
CA GLY A 27 26.55 -26.57 10.61
C GLY A 27 25.87 -25.83 11.76
N ILE A 28 26.57 -25.65 12.90
CA ILE A 28 26.05 -24.89 14.05
C ILE A 28 25.94 -23.41 13.69
N ILE A 29 26.97 -22.83 13.07
CA ILE A 29 26.98 -21.42 12.62
C ILE A 29 25.86 -21.18 11.59
N ALA A 30 25.73 -22.07 10.60
CA ALA A 30 24.67 -22.02 9.61
C ALA A 30 23.28 -22.07 10.27
N LYS A 31 23.07 -22.92 11.28
CA LYS A 31 21.80 -23.01 12.01
C LYS A 31 21.48 -21.72 12.76
N VAL A 32 22.45 -21.13 13.47
CA VAL A 32 22.27 -19.86 14.20
C VAL A 32 21.95 -18.72 13.23
N PHE A 33 22.69 -18.61 12.12
CA PHE A 33 22.44 -17.61 11.09
C PHE A 33 21.01 -17.72 10.53
N ARG A 34 20.55 -18.93 10.21
CA ARG A 34 19.19 -19.16 9.70
C ARG A 34 18.11 -18.73 10.70
N VAL A 35 18.26 -19.05 11.97
CA VAL A 35 17.31 -18.66 13.02
C VAL A 35 17.30 -17.13 13.18
N ALA A 36 18.47 -16.49 13.20
CA ALA A 36 18.58 -15.04 13.31
C ALA A 36 17.88 -14.33 12.15
N VAL A 37 18.19 -14.72 10.89
CA VAL A 37 17.54 -14.14 9.70
C VAL A 37 16.04 -14.35 9.74
N LEU A 38 15.57 -15.55 10.09
CA LEU A 38 14.13 -15.85 10.14
C LEU A 38 13.39 -14.99 11.16
N VAL A 39 13.92 -14.88 12.39
CA VAL A 39 13.31 -14.06 13.46
C VAL A 39 13.30 -12.59 13.07
N ILE A 40 14.39 -12.07 12.52
CA ILE A 40 14.48 -10.68 12.05
C ILE A 40 13.47 -10.42 10.94
N SER A 41 13.41 -11.27 9.92
CA SER A 41 12.47 -11.10 8.81
C SER A 41 11.02 -11.11 9.29
N VAL A 42 10.64 -12.05 10.16
CA VAL A 42 9.28 -12.11 10.73
C VAL A 42 8.96 -10.85 11.53
N ALA A 43 9.88 -10.36 12.36
CA ALA A 43 9.68 -9.13 13.14
C ALA A 43 9.50 -7.91 12.23
N VAL A 44 10.32 -7.78 11.18
CA VAL A 44 10.21 -6.68 10.21
C VAL A 44 8.88 -6.72 9.47
N PHE A 45 8.43 -7.89 9.01
CA PHE A 45 7.12 -8.02 8.38
C PHE A 45 5.99 -7.72 9.35
N ALA A 46 6.07 -8.19 10.60
CA ALA A 46 5.06 -7.90 11.61
C ALA A 46 4.92 -6.40 11.85
N ILE A 47 6.03 -5.68 12.05
CA ILE A 47 6.02 -4.21 12.21
C ILE A 47 5.46 -3.53 10.97
N TYR A 48 5.86 -3.98 9.77
CA TYR A 48 5.38 -3.41 8.51
C TYR A 48 3.87 -3.60 8.30
N PHE A 49 3.34 -4.79 8.60
CA PHE A 49 1.90 -5.05 8.48
C PHE A 49 1.10 -4.27 9.52
N VAL A 50 1.59 -4.19 10.76
CA VAL A 50 0.92 -3.44 11.82
C VAL A 50 0.91 -1.95 11.51
N SER A 51 2.03 -1.36 11.12
CA SER A 51 2.08 0.07 10.76
C SER A 51 1.17 0.38 9.59
N ARG A 52 1.18 -0.46 8.54
CA ARG A 52 0.33 -0.24 7.36
C ARG A 52 -1.16 -0.41 7.66
N SER A 53 -1.53 -1.25 8.62
CA SER A 53 -2.92 -1.45 9.04
C SER A 53 -3.43 -0.29 9.90
N LEU A 54 -2.58 0.27 10.77
CA LEU A 54 -2.95 1.31 11.73
C LEU A 54 -2.90 2.73 11.16
N ASP A 55 -2.09 2.99 10.12
CA ASP A 55 -1.99 4.31 9.48
C ASP A 55 -3.35 4.85 8.97
N SER A 56 -4.32 3.97 8.69
CA SER A 56 -5.68 4.35 8.25
C SER A 56 -6.62 4.79 9.39
N PHE A 57 -6.25 4.65 10.67
CA PHE A 57 -7.16 4.85 11.81
C PHE A 57 -6.71 5.95 12.79
N GLY A 58 -5.99 6.96 12.32
CA GLY A 58 -5.57 8.07 13.18
C GLY A 58 -6.75 8.89 13.71
N GLU A 59 -6.73 9.25 15.01
CA GLU A 59 -7.78 10.02 15.72
C GLU A 59 -8.14 11.39 15.10
N ASN A 60 -7.35 11.88 14.15
CA ASN A 60 -7.58 13.16 13.45
C ASN A 60 -7.83 12.98 11.94
N ALA A 61 -8.21 11.78 11.51
CA ALA A 61 -8.51 11.51 10.12
C ALA A 61 -9.94 11.95 9.77
N MET A 62 -10.06 12.71 8.69
CA MET A 62 -11.30 13.21 8.16
C MET A 62 -12.03 12.09 7.40
N PRO A 63 -13.26 11.70 7.81
CA PRO A 63 -13.99 10.65 7.11
C PRO A 63 -14.54 11.19 5.78
N LEU A 64 -14.09 10.60 4.68
CA LEU A 64 -14.60 10.82 3.33
C LEU A 64 -15.48 9.65 2.92
N LYS A 65 -16.76 9.92 2.66
CA LYS A 65 -17.70 8.95 2.10
C LYS A 65 -17.93 9.25 0.62
N VAL A 66 -17.51 8.33 -0.24
CA VAL A 66 -17.71 8.40 -1.70
C VAL A 66 -18.84 7.47 -2.09
N VAL A 67 -19.88 8.00 -2.73
CA VAL A 67 -21.03 7.23 -3.23
C VAL A 67 -21.00 7.22 -4.75
N ASN A 68 -21.01 6.04 -5.34
CA ASN A 68 -21.16 5.89 -6.78
C ASN A 68 -22.66 5.82 -7.13
N LYS A 69 -23.19 6.81 -7.86
CA LYS A 69 -24.56 6.80 -8.38
C LYS A 69 -24.63 6.48 -9.88
N LEU A 70 -23.49 6.23 -10.53
CA LEU A 70 -23.44 5.84 -11.93
C LEU A 70 -23.88 4.38 -12.10
N PRO A 71 -24.41 3.99 -13.27
CA PRO A 71 -24.92 2.64 -13.53
C PRO A 71 -23.84 1.55 -13.56
N ILE A 72 -22.57 1.93 -13.65
CA ILE A 72 -21.42 1.02 -13.80
C ILE A 72 -20.51 1.14 -12.57
N PRO A 73 -19.90 0.03 -12.10
CA PRO A 73 -18.86 0.11 -11.06
C PRO A 73 -17.66 0.91 -11.54
N LEU A 74 -17.18 1.85 -10.72
CA LEU A 74 -15.98 2.61 -10.99
C LEU A 74 -14.93 2.34 -9.92
N ASP A 75 -13.67 2.33 -10.34
CA ASP A 75 -12.52 2.22 -9.44
C ASP A 75 -12.10 3.61 -8.97
N PHE A 76 -12.23 3.87 -7.68
CA PHE A 76 -11.99 5.21 -7.12
C PHE A 76 -10.62 5.32 -6.47
N TYR A 77 -10.00 6.48 -6.65
CA TYR A 77 -8.77 6.87 -5.96
C TYR A 77 -8.91 8.28 -5.42
N VAL A 78 -8.32 8.50 -4.25
CA VAL A 78 -8.17 9.81 -3.63
C VAL A 78 -6.71 10.19 -3.69
N ILE A 79 -6.40 11.38 -4.16
CA ILE A 79 -5.05 11.94 -4.11
C ILE A 79 -5.08 13.08 -3.12
N LYS A 80 -4.30 12.96 -2.05
CA LYS A 80 -4.06 14.04 -1.09
C LYS A 80 -2.86 14.85 -1.54
N GLN A 81 -3.00 16.17 -1.61
CA GLN A 81 -1.90 17.08 -1.88
C GLN A 81 -1.36 17.63 -0.57
N ASN A 82 -0.13 17.25 -0.21
CA ASN A 82 0.51 17.74 1.00
C ASN A 82 1.25 19.06 0.72
N ASP A 83 1.25 19.97 1.69
CA ASP A 83 2.10 21.15 1.65
C ASP A 83 3.56 20.77 1.88
N SER A 84 4.43 21.28 1.00
CA SER A 84 5.78 20.79 0.75
C SER A 84 6.83 21.16 1.80
N THR A 85 6.48 21.27 3.08
CA THR A 85 7.39 21.69 4.15
C THR A 85 8.09 20.55 4.87
N GLN A 86 7.68 19.30 4.67
CA GLN A 86 8.36 18.12 5.20
C GLN A 86 8.56 17.08 4.08
N ASN A 87 9.68 16.35 4.12
CA ASN A 87 10.19 15.34 3.16
C ASN A 87 9.25 14.15 2.82
N SER A 88 7.93 14.33 2.90
CA SER A 88 6.89 13.38 2.54
C SER A 88 6.41 13.68 1.12
N ALA A 89 6.07 12.64 0.35
CA ALA A 89 5.62 12.77 -1.03
C ALA A 89 4.55 13.87 -1.19
N LYS A 90 4.78 14.77 -2.17
CA LYS A 90 3.91 15.90 -2.51
C LYS A 90 2.46 15.47 -2.79
N PHE A 91 2.30 14.27 -3.32
CA PHE A 91 1.01 13.64 -3.57
C PHE A 91 0.97 12.25 -2.91
N VAL A 92 -0.07 11.99 -2.12
CA VAL A 92 -0.32 10.69 -1.52
C VAL A 92 -1.58 10.10 -2.15
N THR A 93 -1.42 8.97 -2.84
CA THR A 93 -2.51 8.27 -3.50
C THR A 93 -3.08 7.20 -2.58
N ILE A 94 -4.40 7.21 -2.41
CA ILE A 94 -5.17 6.26 -1.62
C ILE A 94 -6.17 5.57 -2.54
N HIS A 95 -6.18 4.25 -2.52
CA HIS A 95 -7.09 3.44 -3.34
C HIS A 95 -8.36 3.12 -2.55
N LEU A 96 -9.49 3.68 -2.98
CA LEU A 96 -10.81 3.33 -2.44
C LEU A 96 -11.32 2.00 -3.00
N GLY A 97 -10.80 1.52 -4.11
CA GLY A 97 -11.31 0.31 -4.75
C GLY A 97 -12.54 0.55 -5.62
N SER A 98 -13.04 -0.55 -6.17
CA SER A 98 -14.19 -0.53 -7.07
C SER A 98 -15.50 -0.42 -6.29
N ILE A 99 -16.17 0.72 -6.44
CA ILE A 99 -17.47 0.99 -5.82
C ILE A 99 -18.57 0.69 -6.84
N ARG A 100 -19.44 -0.26 -6.51
CA ARG A 100 -20.60 -0.64 -7.34
C ARG A 100 -21.63 0.48 -7.42
N SER A 101 -22.48 0.43 -8.45
CA SER A 101 -23.60 1.35 -8.59
C SER A 101 -24.47 1.38 -7.33
N ASN A 102 -24.79 2.56 -6.83
CA ASN A 102 -25.55 2.84 -5.62
C ASN A 102 -24.92 2.39 -4.30
N PHE A 103 -23.65 1.97 -4.31
CA PHE A 103 -22.90 1.69 -3.09
C PHE A 103 -21.97 2.84 -2.72
N PHE A 104 -21.50 2.81 -1.47
CA PHE A 104 -20.56 3.77 -0.94
C PHE A 104 -19.38 3.08 -0.29
N ARG A 105 -18.27 3.80 -0.22
CA ARG A 105 -17.15 3.45 0.65
C ARG A 105 -16.73 4.66 1.45
N THR A 106 -16.35 4.40 2.69
CA THR A 106 -15.85 5.43 3.60
C THR A 106 -14.37 5.17 3.84
N GLU A 107 -13.57 6.21 3.73
CA GLU A 107 -12.14 6.19 3.98
C GLU A 107 -11.79 7.31 4.94
N HIS A 108 -10.80 7.09 5.80
CA HIS A 108 -10.35 8.07 6.77
C HIS A 108 -9.08 8.71 6.23
N LEU A 109 -9.15 10.01 5.94
CA LEU A 109 -8.06 10.73 5.32
C LEU A 109 -7.32 11.56 6.37
N ASP A 110 -6.04 11.28 6.59
CA ASP A 110 -5.19 12.16 7.42
C ASP A 110 -4.88 13.47 6.68
N MET A 111 -5.56 14.55 7.08
CA MET A 111 -5.45 15.89 6.48
C MET A 111 -4.58 16.84 7.31
N LYS A 112 -3.75 16.35 8.24
CA LYS A 112 -2.86 17.20 9.06
C LYS A 112 -2.04 18.18 8.22
N ASN A 113 -1.42 17.67 7.15
CA ASN A 113 -0.48 18.41 6.29
C ASN A 113 -1.03 18.68 4.88
N ALA A 114 -2.34 18.59 4.68
CA ALA A 114 -2.97 18.76 3.37
C ALA A 114 -4.23 19.59 3.47
N ASP A 115 -4.34 20.56 2.57
CA ASP A 115 -5.50 21.46 2.49
C ASP A 115 -6.40 21.13 1.29
N GLN A 116 -5.98 20.19 0.43
CA GLN A 116 -6.74 19.77 -0.74
C GLN A 116 -6.62 18.27 -1.00
N TYR A 117 -7.70 17.71 -1.54
CA TYR A 117 -7.73 16.34 -2.05
C TYR A 117 -8.49 16.26 -3.36
N TRP A 118 -8.10 15.31 -4.21
CA TRP A 118 -8.72 15.04 -5.49
C TRP A 118 -9.37 13.67 -5.45
N ILE A 119 -10.57 13.56 -6.02
CA ILE A 119 -11.24 12.28 -6.23
C ILE A 119 -11.20 11.98 -7.71
N THR A 120 -10.79 10.76 -8.03
CA THR A 120 -10.76 10.24 -9.39
C THR A 120 -11.53 8.94 -9.47
N GLY A 121 -12.23 8.73 -10.57
CA GLY A 121 -12.97 7.50 -10.86
C GLY A 121 -12.56 6.97 -12.23
N PHE A 122 -12.19 5.69 -12.27
CA PHE A 122 -11.79 4.99 -13.47
C PHE A 122 -12.84 3.98 -13.89
N MET A 123 -13.10 3.95 -15.20
CA MET A 123 -13.84 2.89 -15.86
C MET A 123 -12.83 1.91 -16.46
N GLY A 124 -12.66 0.75 -15.82
CA GLY A 124 -11.57 -0.18 -16.15
C GLY A 124 -10.20 0.33 -15.69
N LYS A 125 -9.12 -0.11 -16.36
CA LYS A 125 -7.73 0.12 -15.87
C LYS A 125 -7.11 1.47 -16.23
N LYS A 126 -7.60 2.15 -17.27
CA LYS A 126 -6.89 3.32 -17.85
C LYS A 126 -7.78 4.51 -18.20
N ASN A 127 -9.10 4.33 -18.21
CA ASN A 127 -10.02 5.37 -18.62
C ASN A 127 -10.52 6.15 -17.40
N LEU A 128 -9.96 7.34 -17.19
CA LEU A 128 -10.45 8.26 -16.16
C LEU A 128 -11.73 8.89 -16.66
N VAL A 129 -12.82 8.70 -15.92
CA VAL A 129 -14.16 9.19 -16.28
C VAL A 129 -14.72 10.20 -15.27
N TYR A 130 -14.10 10.27 -14.10
CA TYR A 130 -14.45 11.22 -13.06
C TYR A 130 -13.18 11.85 -12.47
N PHE A 131 -13.16 13.17 -12.35
CA PHE A 131 -12.17 13.96 -11.65
C PHE A 131 -12.84 15.16 -10.98
N SER A 132 -12.61 15.31 -9.69
CA SER A 132 -13.02 16.48 -8.92
C SER A 132 -11.98 16.88 -7.89
N GLN A 133 -11.71 18.17 -7.79
CA GLN A 133 -10.86 18.78 -6.76
C GLN A 133 -11.73 19.32 -5.63
N HIS A 134 -11.33 19.04 -4.39
CA HIS A 134 -11.99 19.50 -3.19
C HIS A 134 -10.97 20.17 -2.28
N SER A 135 -11.31 21.35 -1.77
CA SER A 135 -10.55 21.97 -0.68
C SER A 135 -11.09 21.47 0.65
N VAL A 136 -10.24 21.35 1.67
CA VAL A 136 -10.64 20.93 3.02
C VAL A 136 -11.02 22.17 3.82
N PRO A 137 -12.31 22.43 4.08
CA PRO A 137 -12.73 23.65 4.77
C PRO A 137 -12.52 23.56 6.29
N ASP A 138 -12.65 22.36 6.87
CA ASP A 138 -12.33 22.05 8.28
C ASP A 138 -11.94 20.57 8.39
N LYS A 139 -10.81 20.28 9.04
CA LYS A 139 -10.15 18.97 9.07
C LYS A 139 -10.92 17.92 9.89
N LYS A 140 -11.97 18.32 10.62
CA LYS A 140 -12.80 17.42 11.45
C LYS A 140 -14.19 17.14 10.88
N ILE A 141 -14.62 17.86 9.83
CA ILE A 141 -15.97 17.71 9.29
C ILE A 141 -16.00 16.54 8.30
N SER A 142 -16.95 15.61 8.50
CA SER A 142 -17.18 14.50 7.58
C SER A 142 -17.56 15.01 6.19
N GLN A 143 -16.91 14.46 5.18
CA GLN A 143 -17.06 14.89 3.80
C GLN A 143 -17.84 13.83 3.01
N PHE A 144 -18.83 14.27 2.25
CA PHE A 144 -19.71 13.40 1.50
C PHE A 144 -19.70 13.79 0.02
N VAL A 145 -19.27 12.85 -0.84
CA VAL A 145 -19.16 13.09 -2.28
C VAL A 145 -20.00 12.09 -3.05
N GLU A 146 -20.99 12.59 -3.76
CA GLU A 146 -21.85 11.80 -4.65
C GLU A 146 -21.41 11.94 -6.10
N VAL A 147 -21.03 10.82 -6.70
CA VAL A 147 -20.62 10.76 -8.10
C VAL A 147 -21.84 10.38 -8.93
N LYS A 148 -22.54 11.42 -9.43
CA LYS A 148 -23.76 11.27 -10.23
C LYS A 148 -23.50 11.24 -11.74
N ASN A 149 -22.48 11.95 -12.19
CA ASN A 149 -22.17 12.14 -13.61
C ASN A 149 -20.68 11.91 -13.89
N TYR A 150 -20.36 11.61 -15.14
CA TYR A 150 -19.00 11.67 -15.65
C TYR A 150 -18.58 13.13 -15.75
N ILE A 151 -17.65 13.56 -14.89
CA ILE A 151 -17.21 14.94 -14.80
C ILE A 151 -15.69 14.94 -14.81
N ASN A 152 -15.09 15.76 -15.66
CA ASN A 152 -13.67 16.10 -15.53
C ASN A 152 -13.56 17.61 -15.31
N GLN A 153 -13.41 18.03 -14.05
CA GLN A 153 -13.37 19.46 -13.71
C GLN A 153 -12.17 20.18 -14.34
N SER A 154 -11.05 19.50 -14.54
CA SER A 154 -9.84 20.09 -15.13
C SER A 154 -9.01 19.01 -15.82
N VAL A 155 -8.92 19.12 -17.15
CA VAL A 155 -8.16 18.18 -17.98
C VAL A 155 -6.70 18.11 -17.52
N LYS A 156 -6.06 19.27 -17.28
CA LYS A 156 -4.67 19.35 -16.83
C LYS A 156 -4.44 18.65 -15.49
N LEU A 157 -5.30 18.87 -14.50
CA LEU A 157 -5.15 18.25 -13.19
C LEU A 157 -5.49 16.75 -13.23
N SER A 158 -6.47 16.36 -14.05
CA SER A 158 -6.84 14.96 -14.23
C SER A 158 -5.72 14.12 -14.86
N GLU A 159 -4.91 14.71 -15.73
CA GLU A 159 -3.74 14.06 -16.33
C GLU A 159 -2.62 13.86 -15.32
N ILE A 160 -2.33 14.88 -14.50
CA ILE A 160 -1.38 14.78 -13.38
C ILE A 160 -1.84 13.70 -12.41
N ALA A 161 -3.12 13.68 -12.06
CA ALA A 161 -3.71 12.68 -11.18
C ALA A 161 -3.57 11.26 -11.75
N LYS A 162 -3.85 11.09 -13.05
CA LYS A 162 -3.71 9.81 -13.75
C LYS A 162 -2.26 9.31 -13.71
N ASN A 163 -1.29 10.19 -13.98
CA ASN A 163 0.13 9.83 -13.93
C ASN A 163 0.54 9.41 -12.52
N GLN A 164 0.18 10.21 -11.51
CA GLN A 164 0.48 9.91 -10.10
C GLN A 164 -0.12 8.57 -9.63
N ILE A 165 -1.34 8.25 -10.05
CA ILE A 165 -1.99 6.97 -9.74
C ILE A 165 -1.26 5.82 -10.42
N SER A 166 -0.88 5.99 -11.69
CA SER A 166 -0.17 4.96 -12.44
C SER A 166 1.21 4.66 -11.85
N GLU A 167 1.95 5.68 -11.41
CA GLU A 167 3.23 5.54 -10.73
C GLU A 167 3.06 4.83 -9.39
N ALA A 168 2.08 5.27 -8.57
CA ALA A 168 1.78 4.63 -7.29
C ALA A 168 1.37 3.15 -7.44
N GLN A 169 0.60 2.81 -8.47
CA GLN A 169 0.23 1.41 -8.78
C GLN A 169 1.46 0.58 -9.18
N LEU A 170 2.36 1.13 -9.98
CA LEU A 170 3.58 0.45 -10.39
C LEU A 170 4.52 0.21 -9.20
N GLU A 171 4.68 1.20 -8.32
CA GLU A 171 5.47 1.04 -7.10
C GLU A 171 4.86 0.01 -6.15
N ALA A 172 3.54 0.08 -5.91
CA ALA A 172 2.84 -0.89 -5.09
C ALA A 172 2.96 -2.31 -5.65
N SER A 173 2.85 -2.49 -6.97
CA SER A 173 3.02 -3.78 -7.64
C SER A 173 4.46 -4.31 -7.47
N LYS A 174 5.48 -3.47 -7.69
CA LYS A 174 6.89 -3.83 -7.47
C LYS A 174 7.11 -4.29 -6.03
N ILE A 175 6.63 -3.53 -5.04
CA ILE A 175 6.78 -3.90 -3.62
C ILE A 175 6.03 -5.20 -3.33
N SER A 176 4.80 -5.36 -3.84
CA SER A 176 4.01 -6.56 -3.61
C SER A 176 4.69 -7.83 -4.10
N VAL A 177 5.40 -7.79 -5.23
CA VAL A 177 6.17 -8.93 -5.75
C VAL A 177 7.28 -9.35 -4.78
N TRP A 178 8.02 -8.40 -4.21
CA TRP A 178 9.09 -8.72 -3.26
C TRP A 178 8.52 -9.24 -1.93
N VAL A 179 7.47 -8.61 -1.42
CA VAL A 179 6.79 -9.05 -0.19
C VAL A 179 6.27 -10.47 -0.31
N THR A 180 5.62 -10.83 -1.43
CA THR A 180 5.12 -12.20 -1.63
C THR A 180 6.24 -13.21 -1.75
N LEU A 181 7.32 -12.86 -2.44
CA LEU A 181 8.49 -13.72 -2.59
C LEU A 181 9.21 -13.96 -1.25
N ASP A 182 9.35 -12.93 -0.42
CA ASP A 182 9.94 -13.03 0.91
C ASP A 182 9.08 -13.88 1.85
N LEU A 183 7.76 -13.68 1.86
CA LEU A 183 6.84 -14.50 2.65
C LEU A 183 6.90 -15.98 2.23
N LEU A 184 7.01 -16.25 0.94
CA LEU A 184 7.22 -17.61 0.42
C LEU A 184 8.55 -18.21 0.92
N LEU A 185 9.64 -17.44 0.93
CA LEU A 185 10.93 -17.90 1.44
C LEU A 185 10.95 -18.11 2.95
N ILE A 186 10.24 -17.28 3.72
CA ILE A 186 10.03 -17.48 5.15
C ILE A 186 9.28 -18.80 5.37
N PHE A 187 8.19 -19.02 4.65
CA PHE A 187 7.41 -20.26 4.71
C PHE A 187 8.27 -21.48 4.38
N LEU A 188 9.08 -21.41 3.31
CA LEU A 188 9.97 -22.51 2.93
C LEU A 188 11.06 -22.76 3.97
N ASN A 189 11.67 -21.71 4.53
CA ASN A 189 12.67 -21.82 5.58
C ASN A 189 12.07 -22.44 6.86
N LEU A 190 10.85 -22.06 7.24
CA LEU A 190 10.10 -22.68 8.33
C LEU A 190 9.86 -24.17 8.05
N GLY A 191 9.37 -24.52 6.86
CA GLY A 191 9.11 -25.90 6.47
C GLY A 191 10.37 -26.78 6.56
N VAL A 192 11.50 -26.31 6.05
CA VAL A 192 12.79 -27.02 6.15
C VAL A 192 13.29 -27.09 7.59
N PHE A 193 13.04 -26.06 8.41
CA PHE A 193 13.41 -26.07 9.82
C PHE A 193 12.60 -27.11 10.61
N PHE A 194 11.29 -27.19 10.39
CA PHE A 194 10.42 -28.17 11.06
C PHE A 194 10.60 -29.60 10.54
N ARG A 195 10.96 -29.79 9.27
CA ARG A 195 11.26 -31.12 8.70
C ARG A 195 12.52 -31.77 9.30
N ASN A 196 13.42 -30.97 9.90
CA ASN A 196 14.69 -31.45 10.45
C ASN A 196 14.63 -31.80 11.96
N LYS A 197 13.45 -32.17 12.50
CA LYS A 197 13.40 -32.99 13.72
C LYS A 197 13.36 -34.47 13.33
N PRO A 198 14.10 -35.36 14.04
CA PRO A 198 14.01 -36.80 13.85
C PRO A 198 12.60 -37.33 14.12
#